data_AF-A0A918WK84-F1
#
_entry.id   AF-A0A918WK84-F1
#
_cell.length_a   1.000
_cell.length_b   1.000
_cell.length_c   1.000
_cell.angle_alpha   90.00
_cell.angle_beta   90.00
_cell.angle_gamma   90.00
#
_symmetry.space_group_name_H-M   'P 1'
#
loop_
_entity.id
_entity.type
_entity.pdbx_description
1 polymer ?
#
loop_
_entity_poly.entity_id
_entity_poly.type
_entity_poly.pdbx_seq_one_letter_code
_entity_poly.pdbx_strand_id
1 'polypeptide(L)'
;MSGLAKNADFNRLGIRFTQWFEQDPLAACAAFSELPKDGLRNSLRYKYLFKPLEESEFDFIGDLDAWRAIHSIDPESSVNVLVDKIGKLGDLSLLQTALSELPDWFENDSYGFSLGQTWPFERREELLAALPPEHWHAVILPLVSNTDPEVGLDWLLSVFRAQTTPQMVRGNLVARMDWVGEMIQNSNRSPEERAALRAEFEGESSSSMGKIVAGDVSRFLRGEEDRFYQFHTGNVGASALLDELLKHRSSLEGHEDEVRSKVFAHLAETNLHLALELYENDSLETVDDQKLRAAREAFHGVNPEKFLQLMQSVGPGNEEMLEVWKGKTESNLERYGEDYLSWLRSLPEEPQKWLALEAVVEMGQERYPELVEDAQLQIQNR
;
A
#
# COMPACT_ATOMS: atom_id res chain seq x y z
N MET A 1 -29.62 -29.48 25.54
CA MET A 1 -30.43 -29.36 24.30
C MET A 1 -29.50 -28.94 23.17
N SER A 2 -29.31 -29.84 22.21
CA SER A 2 -28.22 -29.86 21.21
C SER A 2 -28.32 -28.74 20.17
N GLY A 3 -27.17 -28.29 19.65
CA GLY A 3 -27.10 -27.26 18.58
C GLY A 3 -27.95 -27.55 17.34
N LEU A 4 -28.33 -28.81 17.09
CA LEU A 4 -29.25 -29.21 16.03
C LEU A 4 -30.68 -28.65 16.19
N ALA A 5 -31.21 -28.55 17.42
CA ALA A 5 -32.54 -27.99 17.65
C ALA A 5 -32.54 -26.46 17.46
N LYS A 6 -31.48 -25.78 17.94
CA LYS A 6 -31.27 -24.34 17.71
C LYS A 6 -31.14 -24.00 16.21
N ASN A 7 -30.47 -24.84 15.42
CA ASN A 7 -30.37 -24.65 13.97
C ASN A 7 -31.69 -24.88 13.22
N ALA A 8 -32.51 -25.83 13.65
CA ALA A 8 -33.83 -26.08 13.05
C ALA A 8 -34.79 -24.91 13.30
N ASP A 9 -34.80 -24.37 14.52
CA ASP A 9 -35.63 -23.21 14.87
C ASP A 9 -35.13 -21.92 14.19
N PHE A 10 -33.81 -21.75 14.06
CA PHE A 10 -33.21 -20.66 13.29
C PHE A 10 -33.63 -20.68 11.82
N ASN A 11 -33.58 -21.84 11.16
CA ASN A 11 -33.99 -21.95 9.77
C ASN A 11 -35.49 -21.73 9.58
N ARG A 12 -36.33 -22.18 10.53
CA ARG A 12 -37.79 -21.91 10.50
C ARG A 12 -38.10 -20.43 10.67
N LEU A 13 -37.42 -19.75 11.59
CA LEU A 13 -37.54 -18.30 11.77
C LEU A 13 -37.11 -17.55 10.51
N GLY A 14 -36.00 -17.95 9.90
CA GLY A 14 -35.52 -17.39 8.65
C GLY A 14 -36.52 -17.53 7.50
N ILE A 15 -37.05 -18.74 7.27
CA ILE A 15 -38.05 -18.98 6.21
C ILE A 15 -39.30 -18.13 6.43
N ARG A 16 -39.81 -18.06 7.67
CA ARG A 16 -40.98 -17.21 7.99
C ARG A 16 -40.69 -15.74 7.80
N PHE A 17 -39.48 -15.31 8.16
CA PHE A 17 -39.05 -13.94 7.96
C PHE A 17 -38.98 -13.59 6.47
N THR A 18 -38.40 -14.44 5.63
CA THR A 18 -38.37 -14.25 4.17
C THR A 18 -39.78 -14.19 3.58
N GLN A 19 -40.66 -15.12 3.96
CA GLN A 19 -42.07 -15.11 3.51
C GLN A 19 -42.82 -13.84 3.94
N TRP A 20 -42.53 -13.34 5.13
CA TRP A 20 -43.12 -12.08 5.59
C TRP A 20 -42.54 -10.89 4.84
N PHE A 21 -41.23 -10.87 4.64
CA PHE A 21 -40.55 -9.81 3.89
C PHE A 21 -41.06 -9.72 2.44
N GLU A 22 -41.30 -10.85 1.77
CA GLU A 22 -41.93 -10.89 0.43
C GLU A 22 -43.35 -10.32 0.40
N GLN A 23 -44.08 -10.37 1.52
CA GLN A 23 -45.47 -9.90 1.61
C GLN A 23 -45.58 -8.44 2.06
N ASP A 24 -44.73 -8.04 3.02
CA ASP A 24 -44.70 -6.72 3.64
C ASP A 24 -43.27 -6.42 4.17
N PRO A 25 -42.39 -5.88 3.32
CA PRO A 25 -41.00 -5.60 3.66
C PRO A 25 -40.86 -4.61 4.83
N LEU A 26 -41.74 -3.60 4.88
CA LEU A 26 -41.71 -2.56 5.92
C LEU A 26 -42.03 -3.16 7.29
N ALA A 27 -43.11 -3.94 7.39
CA ALA A 27 -43.49 -4.57 8.64
C ALA A 27 -42.47 -5.62 9.10
N ALA A 28 -41.92 -6.41 8.17
CA ALA A 28 -40.87 -7.37 8.47
C ALA A 28 -39.61 -6.68 9.02
N CYS A 29 -39.15 -5.60 8.39
CA CYS A 29 -37.99 -4.84 8.84
C CYS A 29 -38.21 -4.13 10.19
N ALA A 30 -39.41 -3.59 10.42
CA ALA A 30 -39.77 -2.99 11.71
C ALA A 30 -39.67 -4.03 12.84
N ALA A 31 -40.26 -5.21 12.65
CA ALA A 31 -40.19 -6.29 13.63
C ALA A 31 -38.78 -6.87 13.79
N PHE A 32 -37.99 -6.91 12.71
CA PHE A 32 -36.58 -7.29 12.79
C PHE A 32 -35.77 -6.32 13.65
N SER A 33 -36.07 -5.02 13.57
CA SER A 33 -35.36 -3.98 14.32
C SER A 33 -35.56 -4.11 15.83
N GLU A 34 -36.70 -4.65 16.26
CA GLU A 34 -37.06 -4.93 17.65
C GLU A 34 -36.33 -6.16 18.23
N LEU A 35 -35.69 -7.00 17.41
CA LEU A 35 -34.94 -8.16 17.89
C LEU A 35 -33.70 -7.72 18.69
N PRO A 36 -33.33 -8.44 19.76
CA PRO A 36 -32.08 -8.19 20.50
C PRO A 36 -30.87 -8.17 19.56
N LYS A 37 -29.93 -7.23 19.78
CA LYS A 37 -28.67 -7.14 19.02
C LYS A 37 -27.68 -8.21 19.44
N ASP A 38 -27.98 -9.47 19.11
CA ASP A 38 -27.15 -10.64 19.41
C ASP A 38 -26.69 -11.36 18.13
N GLY A 39 -25.94 -12.46 18.30
CA GLY A 39 -25.45 -13.28 17.17
C GLY A 39 -26.57 -13.90 16.34
N LEU A 40 -27.78 -14.08 16.89
CA LEU A 40 -28.94 -14.62 16.18
C LEU A 40 -29.49 -13.58 15.19
N ARG A 41 -29.65 -12.33 15.64
CA ARG A 41 -30.05 -11.22 14.77
C ARG A 41 -29.06 -11.04 13.63
N ASN A 42 -27.76 -11.04 13.90
CA ASN A 42 -26.74 -10.91 12.84
C ASN A 42 -26.79 -12.07 11.83
N SER A 43 -27.01 -13.29 12.31
CA SER A 43 -27.11 -14.47 11.44
C SER A 43 -28.39 -14.43 10.58
N LEU A 44 -29.52 -13.99 11.15
CA LEU A 44 -30.76 -13.81 10.39
C LEU A 44 -30.63 -12.68 9.36
N ARG A 45 -30.00 -11.56 9.77
CA ARG A 45 -29.71 -10.40 8.91
C ARG A 45 -28.92 -10.82 7.69
N TYR A 46 -27.78 -11.48 7.88
CA TYR A 46 -26.93 -11.87 6.77
C TYR A 46 -27.61 -12.91 5.87
N LYS A 47 -28.18 -13.98 6.46
CA LYS A 47 -28.68 -15.12 5.69
C LYS A 47 -30.02 -14.89 4.99
N TYR A 48 -30.88 -14.03 5.52
CA TYR A 48 -32.26 -13.89 5.03
C TYR A 48 -32.66 -12.45 4.64
N LEU A 49 -31.84 -11.43 4.93
CA LEU A 49 -31.99 -10.09 4.35
C LEU A 49 -30.97 -9.86 3.24
N PHE A 50 -29.67 -9.93 3.53
CA PHE A 50 -28.64 -9.55 2.56
C PHE A 50 -28.35 -10.61 1.50
N LYS A 51 -28.16 -11.86 1.90
CA LYS A 51 -27.85 -12.95 0.96
C LYS A 51 -28.90 -13.11 -0.15
N PRO A 52 -30.22 -13.04 0.13
CA PRO A 52 -31.21 -13.02 -0.94
C PRO A 52 -31.09 -11.80 -1.86
N LEU A 53 -30.74 -10.61 -1.37
CA LEU A 53 -30.57 -9.43 -2.24
C LEU A 53 -29.35 -9.55 -3.16
N GLU A 54 -28.28 -10.18 -2.67
CA GLU A 54 -27.09 -10.54 -3.46
C GLU A 54 -27.41 -11.61 -4.52
N GLU A 55 -28.25 -12.60 -4.17
CA GLU A 55 -28.52 -13.77 -5.01
C GLU A 55 -29.79 -13.66 -5.89
N SER A 56 -30.67 -12.68 -5.66
CA SER A 56 -32.02 -12.62 -6.28
C SER A 56 -32.16 -11.66 -7.46
N GLU A 57 -33.17 -11.95 -8.27
CA GLU A 57 -33.80 -11.07 -9.25
C GLU A 57 -34.60 -9.92 -8.62
N PHE A 58 -34.34 -9.50 -7.37
CA PHE A 58 -34.99 -8.31 -6.79
C PHE A 58 -34.84 -7.12 -7.75
N ASP A 59 -35.97 -6.62 -8.24
CA ASP A 59 -36.03 -5.46 -9.11
C ASP A 59 -35.98 -4.23 -8.22
N PHE A 60 -34.82 -3.61 -8.12
CA PHE A 60 -34.61 -2.44 -7.29
C PHE A 60 -35.67 -1.35 -7.52
N ILE A 61 -36.14 -1.17 -8.76
CA ILE A 61 -37.15 -0.15 -9.08
C ILE A 61 -38.51 -0.56 -8.50
N GLY A 62 -38.86 -1.84 -8.59
CA GLY A 62 -40.08 -2.40 -7.98
C GLY A 62 -40.04 -2.44 -6.46
N ASP A 63 -38.84 -2.49 -5.87
CA ASP A 63 -38.61 -2.85 -4.46
C ASP A 63 -37.93 -1.74 -3.62
N LEU A 64 -37.99 -0.48 -4.07
CA LEU A 64 -37.30 0.65 -3.42
C LEU A 64 -37.66 0.82 -1.93
N ASP A 65 -38.93 0.61 -1.55
CA ASP A 65 -39.36 0.71 -0.15
C ASP A 65 -38.78 -0.41 0.71
N ALA A 66 -38.58 -1.60 0.14
CA ALA A 66 -37.90 -2.71 0.82
C ALA A 66 -36.43 -2.35 1.09
N TRP A 67 -35.74 -1.75 0.11
CA TRP A 67 -34.38 -1.26 0.27
C TRP A 67 -34.26 -0.19 1.35
N ARG A 68 -35.16 0.79 1.39
CA ARG A 68 -35.20 1.81 2.46
C ARG A 68 -35.41 1.18 3.84
N ALA A 69 -36.28 0.17 3.93
CA ALA A 69 -36.51 -0.56 5.17
C ALA A 69 -35.26 -1.32 5.63
N ILE A 70 -34.55 -2.00 4.71
CA ILE A 70 -33.29 -2.70 5.00
C ILE A 70 -32.21 -1.71 5.45
N HIS A 71 -32.09 -0.57 4.76
CA HIS A 71 -31.13 0.46 5.11
C HIS A 71 -31.36 1.04 6.50
N SER A 72 -32.62 1.18 6.95
CA SER A 72 -32.92 1.62 8.32
C SER A 72 -32.39 0.66 9.40
N ILE A 73 -32.18 -0.61 9.06
CA ILE A 73 -31.64 -1.64 9.96
C ILE A 73 -30.11 -1.61 9.96
N ASP A 74 -29.51 -1.48 8.78
CA ASP A 74 -28.07 -1.57 8.57
C ASP A 74 -27.66 -0.73 7.34
N PRO A 75 -27.43 0.58 7.56
CA PRO A 75 -27.17 1.53 6.48
C PRO A 75 -25.97 1.11 5.62
N GLU A 76 -24.84 0.85 6.25
CA GLU A 76 -23.56 0.56 5.57
C GLU A 76 -23.63 -0.69 4.70
N SER A 77 -24.13 -1.81 5.26
CA SER A 77 -24.20 -3.07 4.51
C SER A 77 -25.19 -2.98 3.35
N SER A 78 -26.31 -2.28 3.52
CA SER A 78 -27.32 -2.13 2.48
C SER A 78 -26.83 -1.30 1.28
N VAL A 79 -26.10 -0.20 1.52
CA VAL A 79 -25.50 0.58 0.44
C VAL A 79 -24.48 -0.26 -0.31
N ASN A 80 -23.60 -0.97 0.40
CA ASN A 80 -22.58 -1.80 -0.25
C ASN A 80 -23.18 -2.91 -1.12
N VAL A 81 -24.20 -3.63 -0.64
CA VAL A 81 -24.87 -4.69 -1.43
C VAL A 81 -25.58 -4.11 -2.66
N LEU A 82 -26.28 -2.98 -2.50
CA LEU A 82 -26.94 -2.32 -3.64
C LEU A 82 -25.91 -1.91 -4.70
N VAL A 83 -24.85 -1.25 -4.26
CA VAL A 83 -23.83 -0.67 -5.15
C VAL A 83 -23.00 -1.75 -5.84
N ASP A 84 -22.67 -2.83 -5.13
CA ASP A 84 -22.06 -4.03 -5.71
C ASP A 84 -22.97 -4.66 -6.77
N LYS A 85 -24.30 -4.75 -6.52
CA LYS A 85 -25.27 -5.23 -7.51
C LYS A 85 -25.34 -4.32 -8.74
N ILE A 86 -25.42 -3.01 -8.55
CA ILE A 86 -25.40 -2.00 -9.63
C ILE A 86 -24.12 -2.15 -10.46
N GLY A 87 -22.98 -2.25 -9.79
CA GLY A 87 -21.68 -2.42 -10.43
C GLY A 87 -21.60 -3.70 -11.25
N LYS A 88 -21.91 -4.86 -10.67
CA LYS A 88 -21.91 -6.15 -11.38
C LYS A 88 -22.79 -6.18 -12.62
N LEU A 89 -23.95 -5.51 -12.58
CA LEU A 89 -24.85 -5.40 -13.73
C LEU A 89 -24.38 -4.36 -14.75
N GLY A 90 -23.59 -3.36 -14.31
CA GLY A 90 -23.25 -2.18 -15.09
C GLY A 90 -24.50 -1.39 -15.53
N ASP A 91 -25.61 -1.47 -14.81
CA ASP A 91 -26.86 -0.87 -15.26
C ASP A 91 -26.89 0.63 -14.97
N LEU A 92 -26.83 1.43 -16.04
CA LEU A 92 -26.81 2.89 -15.97
C LEU A 92 -28.15 3.46 -15.51
N SER A 93 -29.27 2.85 -15.94
CA SER A 93 -30.60 3.29 -15.53
C SER A 93 -30.76 3.08 -14.03
N LEU A 94 -30.30 1.93 -13.54
CA LEU A 94 -30.36 1.58 -12.14
C LEU A 94 -29.50 2.52 -11.27
N LEU A 95 -28.27 2.81 -11.71
CA LEU A 95 -27.40 3.78 -11.05
C LEU A 95 -28.06 5.18 -10.98
N GLN A 96 -28.63 5.65 -12.09
CA GLN A 96 -29.31 6.94 -12.13
C GLN A 96 -30.51 7.01 -11.19
N THR A 97 -31.32 5.95 -11.13
CA THR A 97 -32.44 5.85 -10.18
C THR A 97 -31.94 5.86 -8.74
N ALA A 98 -30.87 5.13 -8.42
CA ALA A 98 -30.30 5.10 -7.07
C ALA A 98 -29.78 6.49 -6.65
N LEU A 99 -29.03 7.17 -7.53
CA LEU A 99 -28.53 8.53 -7.28
C LEU A 99 -29.67 9.54 -7.09
N SER A 100 -30.80 9.40 -7.79
CA SER A 100 -31.93 10.32 -7.66
C SER A 100 -32.80 10.04 -6.44
N GLU A 101 -33.05 8.78 -6.13
CA GLU A 101 -33.99 8.36 -5.07
C GLU A 101 -33.35 8.25 -3.69
N LEU A 102 -32.02 8.08 -3.65
CA LEU A 102 -31.23 7.80 -2.45
C LEU A 102 -29.91 8.58 -2.42
N PRO A 103 -29.90 9.91 -2.69
CA PRO A 103 -28.66 10.69 -2.83
C PRO A 103 -27.75 10.60 -1.60
N ASP A 104 -28.31 10.61 -0.39
CA ASP A 104 -27.57 10.55 0.88
C ASP A 104 -26.76 9.25 1.03
N TRP A 105 -27.14 8.18 0.31
CA TRP A 105 -26.41 6.90 0.35
C TRP A 105 -25.09 7.00 -0.43
N PHE A 106 -24.97 8.01 -1.28
CA PHE A 106 -23.81 8.28 -2.13
C PHE A 106 -22.96 9.46 -1.59
N GLU A 107 -23.06 9.79 -0.31
CA GLU A 107 -22.20 10.82 0.32
C GLU A 107 -20.86 10.26 0.83
N ASN A 108 -20.73 8.94 1.04
CA ASN A 108 -19.54 8.31 1.62
C ASN A 108 -18.69 7.59 0.56
N ASP A 109 -17.42 7.96 0.38
CA ASP A 109 -16.49 7.35 -0.59
C ASP A 109 -16.45 5.80 -0.65
N SER A 110 -16.85 5.09 0.42
CA SER A 110 -16.95 3.62 0.43
C SER A 110 -17.83 3.01 -0.66
N TYR A 111 -18.92 3.67 -1.08
CA TYR A 111 -19.72 3.13 -2.20
C TYR A 111 -18.97 3.25 -3.52
N GLY A 112 -18.22 4.34 -3.75
CA GLY A 112 -17.49 4.54 -4.98
C GLY A 112 -16.44 3.45 -5.15
N PHE A 113 -15.83 3.04 -4.04
CA PHE A 113 -14.94 1.90 -4.03
C PHE A 113 -15.62 0.61 -4.52
N SER A 114 -16.72 0.21 -3.91
CA SER A 114 -17.47 -1.01 -4.27
C SER A 114 -18.01 -0.97 -5.71
N LEU A 115 -18.51 0.20 -6.13
CA LEU A 115 -19.03 0.43 -7.48
C LEU A 115 -17.94 0.25 -8.52
N GLY A 116 -16.81 0.94 -8.34
CA GLY A 116 -15.68 0.83 -9.27
C GLY A 116 -15.04 -0.55 -9.26
N GLN A 117 -15.12 -1.30 -8.15
CA GLN A 117 -14.59 -2.67 -8.10
C GLN A 117 -15.35 -3.66 -8.99
N THR A 118 -16.63 -3.41 -9.24
CA THR A 118 -17.52 -4.38 -9.90
C THR A 118 -18.05 -3.91 -11.24
N TRP A 119 -17.97 -2.61 -11.52
CA TRP A 119 -18.40 -2.04 -12.78
C TRP A 119 -17.55 -2.53 -13.97
N PRO A 120 -18.17 -2.91 -15.11
CA PRO A 120 -17.43 -3.34 -16.30
C PRO A 120 -16.50 -2.23 -16.82
N PHE A 121 -15.19 -2.50 -16.88
CA PHE A 121 -14.18 -1.51 -17.26
C PHE A 121 -14.40 -0.94 -18.67
N GLU A 122 -14.96 -1.72 -19.60
CA GLU A 122 -15.29 -1.28 -20.96
C GLU A 122 -16.33 -0.14 -20.96
N ARG A 123 -17.12 -0.02 -19.89
CA ARG A 123 -18.18 0.98 -19.70
C ARG A 123 -17.79 2.06 -18.68
N ARG A 124 -16.50 2.22 -18.38
CA ARG A 124 -15.97 3.22 -17.43
C ARG A 124 -16.35 4.66 -17.76
N GLU A 125 -16.39 5.03 -19.04
CA GLU A 125 -16.76 6.40 -19.46
C GLU A 125 -18.25 6.69 -19.19
N GLU A 126 -19.12 5.69 -19.36
CA GLU A 126 -20.55 5.81 -19.01
C GLU A 126 -20.73 6.02 -17.51
N LEU A 127 -19.94 5.31 -16.69
CA LEU A 127 -19.96 5.48 -15.23
C LEU A 127 -19.54 6.89 -14.82
N LEU A 128 -18.38 7.36 -15.31
CA LEU A 128 -17.89 8.70 -14.98
C LEU A 128 -18.85 9.81 -15.47
N ALA A 129 -19.51 9.61 -16.60
CA ALA A 129 -20.51 10.55 -17.12
C ALA A 129 -21.80 10.58 -16.29
N ALA A 130 -22.16 9.49 -15.61
CA ALA A 130 -23.34 9.43 -14.74
C ALA A 130 -23.07 9.91 -13.30
N LEU A 131 -21.81 9.87 -12.85
CA LEU A 131 -21.43 10.31 -11.51
C LEU A 131 -21.10 11.80 -11.45
N PRO A 132 -21.48 12.49 -10.36
CA PRO A 132 -20.94 13.80 -10.04
C PRO A 132 -19.40 13.77 -10.01
N PRO A 133 -18.70 14.78 -10.59
CA PRO A 133 -17.24 14.81 -10.69
C PRO A 133 -16.51 14.68 -9.35
N GLU A 134 -17.14 15.12 -8.26
CA GLU A 134 -16.65 15.00 -6.89
C GLU A 134 -16.55 13.56 -6.38
N HIS A 135 -17.17 12.58 -7.06
CA HIS A 135 -17.11 11.16 -6.67
C HIS A 135 -16.17 10.34 -7.55
N TRP A 136 -15.57 10.95 -8.58
CA TRP A 136 -14.68 10.24 -9.50
C TRP A 136 -13.46 9.63 -8.80
N HIS A 137 -12.91 10.29 -7.77
CA HIS A 137 -11.74 9.78 -7.04
C HIS A 137 -12.01 8.44 -6.35
N ALA A 138 -13.25 8.21 -5.92
CA ALA A 138 -13.64 6.99 -5.23
C ALA A 138 -13.79 5.79 -6.18
N VAL A 139 -14.02 6.01 -7.49
CA VAL A 139 -14.27 4.94 -8.48
C VAL A 139 -13.09 4.65 -9.42
N ILE A 140 -12.23 5.64 -9.72
CA ILE A 140 -11.18 5.49 -10.73
C ILE A 140 -10.16 4.39 -10.37
N LEU A 141 -9.59 4.42 -9.16
CA LEU A 141 -8.58 3.43 -8.75
C LEU A 141 -9.15 2.00 -8.64
N PRO A 142 -10.36 1.79 -8.09
CA PRO A 142 -11.03 0.49 -8.13
C PRO A 142 -11.29 -0.04 -9.54
N LEU A 143 -11.72 0.81 -10.47
CA LEU A 143 -11.92 0.41 -11.88
C LEU A 143 -10.63 -0.10 -12.49
N VAL A 144 -9.54 0.62 -12.26
CA VAL A 144 -8.21 0.29 -12.77
C VAL A 144 -7.68 -1.01 -12.14
N SER A 145 -8.01 -1.27 -10.87
CA SER A 145 -7.60 -2.51 -10.16
C SER A 145 -8.18 -3.79 -10.79
N ASN A 146 -9.31 -3.72 -11.49
CA ASN A 146 -10.03 -4.88 -12.00
C ASN A 146 -9.84 -5.12 -13.50
N THR A 147 -8.89 -4.42 -14.12
CA THR A 147 -8.56 -4.58 -15.53
C THR A 147 -7.12 -5.04 -15.72
N ASP A 148 -6.75 -5.32 -16.96
CA ASP A 148 -5.36 -5.52 -17.31
C ASP A 148 -4.52 -4.31 -16.86
N PRO A 149 -3.39 -4.50 -16.15
CA PRO A 149 -2.61 -3.41 -15.58
C PRO A 149 -2.17 -2.34 -16.60
N GLU A 150 -1.86 -2.72 -17.84
CA GLU A 150 -1.47 -1.77 -18.88
C GLU A 150 -2.66 -0.94 -19.35
N VAL A 151 -3.77 -1.62 -19.64
CA VAL A 151 -5.02 -0.97 -20.05
C VAL A 151 -5.50 0.00 -18.98
N GLY A 152 -5.44 -0.43 -17.72
CA GLY A 152 -5.78 0.37 -16.56
C GLY A 152 -4.86 1.59 -16.41
N LEU A 153 -3.54 1.40 -16.51
CA LEU A 153 -2.55 2.48 -16.39
C LEU A 153 -2.71 3.50 -17.53
N ASP A 154 -2.89 3.06 -18.77
CA ASP A 154 -3.13 3.94 -19.91
C ASP A 154 -4.37 4.81 -19.71
N TRP A 155 -5.47 4.20 -19.25
CA TRP A 155 -6.67 4.95 -18.96
C TRP A 155 -6.47 5.92 -17.79
N LEU A 156 -5.83 5.49 -16.71
CA LEU A 156 -5.53 6.35 -15.56
C LEU A 156 -4.72 7.59 -15.99
N LEU A 157 -3.71 7.41 -16.85
CA LEU A 157 -2.93 8.50 -17.41
C LEU A 157 -3.78 9.43 -18.27
N SER A 158 -4.70 8.88 -19.06
CA SER A 158 -5.64 9.69 -19.86
C SER A 158 -6.52 10.56 -18.97
N VAL A 159 -7.03 10.01 -17.86
CA VAL A 159 -7.83 10.74 -16.88
C VAL A 159 -6.98 11.80 -16.17
N PHE A 160 -5.78 11.45 -15.71
CA PHE A 160 -4.89 12.38 -15.02
C PHE A 160 -4.57 13.61 -15.90
N ARG A 161 -4.25 13.38 -17.18
CA ARG A 161 -3.86 14.40 -18.15
C ARG A 161 -5.03 15.19 -18.75
N ALA A 162 -6.25 14.65 -18.72
CA ALA A 162 -7.41 15.31 -19.31
C ALA A 162 -7.71 16.62 -18.59
N GLN A 163 -7.85 17.73 -19.34
CA GLN A 163 -8.13 19.06 -18.78
C GLN A 163 -9.46 19.13 -18.02
N THR A 164 -10.41 18.25 -18.38
CA THR A 164 -11.74 18.13 -17.78
C THR A 164 -11.73 17.44 -16.42
N THR A 165 -10.62 16.79 -16.02
CA THR A 165 -10.53 16.08 -14.74
C THR A 165 -10.44 17.07 -13.58
N PRO A 166 -11.32 16.97 -12.56
CA PRO A 166 -11.30 17.86 -11.41
C PRO A 166 -9.96 17.83 -10.65
N GLN A 167 -9.55 18.98 -10.11
CA GLN A 167 -8.28 19.08 -9.38
C GLN A 167 -8.23 18.17 -8.14
N MET A 168 -9.36 17.99 -7.45
CA MET A 168 -9.47 17.08 -6.32
C MET A 168 -9.17 15.62 -6.72
N VAL A 169 -9.63 15.19 -7.90
CA VAL A 169 -9.35 13.86 -8.44
C VAL A 169 -7.87 13.70 -8.70
N ARG A 170 -7.23 14.67 -9.38
CA ARG A 170 -5.77 14.64 -9.60
C ARG A 170 -5.00 14.62 -8.28
N GLY A 171 -5.41 15.45 -7.31
CA GLY A 171 -4.80 15.48 -5.98
C GLY A 171 -4.91 14.13 -5.26
N ASN A 172 -6.05 13.45 -5.35
CA ASN A 172 -6.22 12.11 -4.80
C ASN A 172 -5.36 11.05 -5.50
N LEU A 173 -5.21 11.12 -6.83
CA LEU A 173 -4.31 10.23 -7.55
C LEU A 173 -2.85 10.40 -7.11
N VAL A 174 -2.41 11.65 -6.90
CA VAL A 174 -1.08 11.95 -6.35
C VAL A 174 -0.96 11.51 -4.88
N ALA A 175 -2.01 11.67 -4.08
CA ALA A 175 -2.01 11.19 -2.69
C ALA A 175 -1.95 9.66 -2.57
N ARG A 176 -2.28 8.93 -3.64
CA ARG A 176 -2.26 7.46 -3.75
C ARG A 176 -1.07 6.96 -4.58
N MET A 177 0.06 7.65 -4.49
CA MET A 177 1.29 7.29 -5.21
C MET A 177 1.91 5.97 -4.79
N ASP A 178 1.57 5.45 -3.62
CA ASP A 178 1.87 4.07 -3.24
C ASP A 178 1.29 3.07 -4.24
N TRP A 179 0.01 3.23 -4.57
CA TRP A 179 -0.72 2.35 -5.47
C TRP A 179 -0.43 2.65 -6.94
N VAL A 180 -0.46 3.92 -7.34
CA VAL A 180 -0.14 4.34 -8.71
C VAL A 180 1.33 4.02 -9.04
N GLY A 181 2.23 4.21 -8.08
CA GLY A 181 3.64 3.87 -8.20
C GLY A 181 3.85 2.37 -8.41
N GLU A 182 3.09 1.51 -7.74
CA GLU A 182 3.14 0.05 -7.96
C GLU A 182 2.68 -0.33 -9.37
N MET A 183 1.59 0.26 -9.87
CA MET A 183 1.15 0.04 -11.26
C MET A 183 2.22 0.44 -12.28
N ILE A 184 2.80 1.63 -12.12
CA ILE A 184 3.89 2.11 -12.97
C ILE A 184 5.07 1.13 -12.90
N GLN A 185 5.47 0.73 -11.69
CA GLN A 185 6.57 -0.21 -11.45
C GLN A 185 6.34 -1.59 -12.09
N ASN A 186 5.09 -2.07 -12.10
CA ASN A 186 4.69 -3.37 -12.64
C ASN A 186 4.42 -3.33 -14.15
N SER A 187 4.42 -2.15 -14.79
CA SER A 187 4.17 -2.06 -16.23
C SER A 187 5.33 -2.63 -17.07
N ASN A 188 4.99 -3.08 -18.28
CA ASN A 188 5.88 -3.59 -19.32
C ASN A 188 6.65 -2.49 -20.07
N ARG A 189 6.54 -1.25 -19.61
CA ARG A 189 7.19 -0.07 -20.19
C ARG A 189 8.69 -0.03 -19.87
N SER A 190 9.45 0.74 -20.64
CA SER A 190 10.88 0.93 -20.35
C SER A 190 11.07 1.64 -18.99
N PRO A 191 12.22 1.50 -18.32
CA PRO A 191 12.50 2.22 -17.08
C PRO A 191 12.41 3.74 -17.25
N GLU A 192 12.83 4.28 -18.39
CA GLU A 192 12.74 5.72 -18.70
C GLU A 192 11.29 6.16 -18.78
N GLU A 193 10.45 5.39 -19.46
CA GLU A 193 9.02 5.68 -19.54
C GLU A 193 8.39 5.60 -18.15
N ARG A 194 8.66 4.54 -17.37
CA ARG A 194 8.16 4.40 -16.00
C ARG A 194 8.63 5.54 -15.10
N ALA A 195 9.90 5.94 -15.19
CA ALA A 195 10.45 7.05 -14.43
C ALA A 195 9.82 8.39 -14.83
N ALA A 196 9.60 8.63 -16.12
CA ALA A 196 8.94 9.83 -16.62
C ALA A 196 7.47 9.90 -16.15
N LEU A 197 6.75 8.78 -16.22
CA LEU A 197 5.38 8.69 -15.71
C LEU A 197 5.33 8.96 -14.21
N ARG A 198 6.23 8.36 -13.43
CA ARG A 198 6.30 8.58 -11.99
C ARG A 198 6.59 10.05 -11.65
N ALA A 199 7.53 10.67 -12.35
CA ALA A 199 7.86 12.08 -12.19
C ALA A 199 6.67 13.00 -12.52
N GLU A 200 5.80 12.61 -13.46
CA GLU A 200 4.60 13.37 -13.82
C GLU A 200 3.60 13.46 -12.65
N PHE A 201 3.48 12.41 -11.83
CA PHE A 201 2.63 12.43 -10.65
C PHE A 201 3.33 13.05 -9.42
N GLU A 202 4.61 12.74 -9.20
CA GLU A 202 5.34 13.21 -7.99
C GLU A 202 5.81 14.68 -8.12
N GLY A 203 5.89 15.22 -9.34
CA GLY A 203 6.39 16.57 -9.60
C GLY A 203 7.92 16.70 -9.54
N GLU A 204 8.65 15.62 -9.23
CA GLU A 204 10.11 15.58 -9.12
C GLU A 204 10.71 14.46 -10.00
N SER A 205 11.62 14.82 -10.90
CA SER A 205 12.22 13.88 -11.86
C SER A 205 13.45 13.15 -11.33
N SER A 206 14.21 13.75 -10.42
CA SER A 206 15.57 13.30 -10.08
C SER A 206 15.62 11.98 -9.29
N SER A 207 14.58 11.63 -8.54
CA SER A 207 14.54 10.38 -7.76
C SER A 207 13.77 9.24 -8.43
N SER A 208 13.03 9.51 -9.51
CA SER A 208 12.09 8.54 -10.09
C SER A 208 12.79 7.31 -10.68
N MET A 209 13.90 7.49 -11.41
CA MET A 209 14.66 6.36 -11.99
C MET A 209 15.22 5.43 -10.91
N GLY A 210 15.85 5.98 -9.87
CA GLY A 210 16.40 5.19 -8.77
C GLY A 210 15.34 4.35 -8.05
N LYS A 211 14.10 4.86 -7.94
CA LYS A 211 12.97 4.09 -7.40
C LYS A 211 12.51 2.98 -8.35
N ILE A 212 12.50 3.23 -9.66
CA ILE A 212 12.18 2.19 -10.68
C ILE A 212 13.20 1.05 -10.64
N VAL A 213 14.50 1.39 -10.64
CA VAL A 213 15.57 0.40 -10.57
C VAL A 213 15.49 -0.39 -9.26
N ALA A 214 15.28 0.28 -8.13
CA ALA A 214 15.15 -0.38 -6.83
C ALA A 214 13.97 -1.36 -6.80
N GLY A 215 12.81 -0.99 -7.36
CA GLY A 215 11.65 -1.88 -7.44
C GLY A 215 11.90 -3.12 -8.31
N ASP A 216 12.58 -2.96 -9.44
CA ASP A 216 12.92 -4.08 -10.33
C ASP A 216 13.94 -5.04 -9.70
N VAL A 217 14.98 -4.49 -9.04
CA VAL A 217 15.97 -5.26 -8.29
C VAL A 217 15.29 -6.04 -7.16
N SER A 218 14.43 -5.38 -6.37
CA SER A 218 13.70 -6.01 -5.27
C SER A 218 12.81 -7.15 -5.78
N ARG A 219 12.07 -6.96 -6.89
CA ARG A 219 11.23 -8.00 -7.49
C ARG A 219 12.06 -9.17 -8.00
N PHE A 220 13.21 -8.90 -8.64
CA PHE A 220 14.09 -9.95 -9.12
C PHE A 220 14.65 -10.80 -7.96
N LEU A 221 15.14 -10.16 -6.91
CA LEU A 221 15.75 -10.85 -5.77
C LEU A 221 14.70 -11.60 -4.91
N ARG A 222 13.46 -11.09 -4.82
CA ARG A 222 12.35 -11.68 -4.04
C ARG A 222 11.33 -12.45 -4.90
N GLY A 223 11.68 -12.78 -6.13
CA GLY A 223 10.80 -13.47 -7.08
C GLY A 223 10.48 -14.91 -6.67
N GLU A 224 9.91 -15.69 -7.59
CA GLU A 224 9.54 -17.10 -7.36
C GLU A 224 10.73 -17.98 -6.95
N GLU A 225 11.91 -17.70 -7.52
CA GLU A 225 13.16 -18.25 -7.04
C GLU A 225 13.70 -17.35 -5.93
N ASP A 226 13.82 -17.91 -4.73
CA ASP A 226 14.34 -17.20 -3.56
C ASP A 226 15.86 -16.97 -3.68
N ARG A 227 16.23 -16.01 -4.54
CA ARG A 227 17.61 -15.62 -4.82
C ARG A 227 18.28 -15.03 -3.59
N PHE A 228 17.51 -14.38 -2.70
CA PHE A 228 18.00 -13.95 -1.40
C PHE A 228 18.49 -15.13 -0.56
N TYR A 229 17.72 -16.21 -0.47
CA TYR A 229 18.14 -17.41 0.24
C TYR A 229 19.35 -18.07 -0.42
N GLN A 230 19.39 -18.14 -1.75
CA GLN A 230 20.54 -18.69 -2.48
C GLN A 230 21.82 -17.89 -2.20
N PHE A 231 21.73 -16.55 -2.18
CA PHE A 231 22.85 -15.67 -1.83
C PHE A 231 23.26 -15.84 -0.36
N HIS A 232 22.28 -15.85 0.55
CA HIS A 232 22.52 -16.02 1.98
C HIS A 232 23.29 -17.31 2.30
N THR A 233 22.95 -18.39 1.59
CA THR A 233 23.59 -19.71 1.75
C THR A 233 24.90 -19.85 0.97
N GLY A 234 25.31 -18.83 0.21
CA GLY A 234 26.53 -18.84 -0.60
C GLY A 234 26.44 -19.72 -1.85
N ASN A 235 25.23 -20.13 -2.26
CA ASN A 235 25.02 -20.95 -3.45
C ASN A 235 25.15 -20.13 -4.76
N VAL A 236 24.95 -18.81 -4.68
CA VAL A 236 25.15 -17.87 -5.79
C VAL A 236 25.91 -16.64 -5.28
N GLY A 237 26.88 -16.16 -6.07
CA GLY A 237 27.65 -14.94 -5.79
C GLY A 237 26.90 -13.67 -6.17
N ALA A 238 27.35 -12.52 -5.68
CA ALA A 238 26.67 -11.26 -5.96
C ALA A 238 26.78 -10.87 -7.45
N SER A 239 27.95 -11.11 -8.06
CA SER A 239 28.18 -10.84 -9.49
C SER A 239 27.28 -11.68 -10.39
N ALA A 240 27.09 -12.96 -10.03
CA ALA A 240 26.22 -13.86 -10.78
C ALA A 240 24.75 -13.39 -10.74
N LEU A 241 24.27 -12.88 -9.60
CA LEU A 241 22.93 -12.30 -9.48
C LEU A 241 22.79 -11.01 -10.29
N LEU A 242 23.80 -10.15 -10.30
CA LEU A 242 23.79 -8.93 -11.13
C LEU A 242 23.74 -9.29 -12.63
N ASP A 243 24.57 -10.22 -13.07
CA ASP A 243 24.57 -10.70 -14.47
C ASP A 243 23.24 -11.32 -14.87
N GLU A 244 22.64 -12.12 -13.98
CA GLU A 244 21.34 -12.72 -14.20
C GLU A 244 20.23 -11.67 -14.30
N LEU A 245 20.24 -10.66 -13.42
CA LEU A 245 19.30 -9.54 -13.46
C LEU A 245 19.39 -8.79 -14.79
N LEU A 246 20.59 -8.41 -15.21
CA LEU A 246 20.82 -7.67 -16.46
C LEU A 246 20.37 -8.50 -17.68
N LYS A 247 20.54 -9.83 -17.65
CA LYS A 247 20.03 -10.74 -18.70
C LYS A 247 18.49 -10.84 -18.72
N HIS A 248 17.85 -10.89 -17.55
CA HIS A 248 16.39 -10.99 -17.45
C HIS A 248 15.65 -9.67 -17.69
N ARG A 249 16.37 -8.55 -17.59
CA ARG A 249 15.84 -7.20 -17.71
C ARG A 249 16.74 -6.38 -18.62
N SER A 250 16.73 -6.73 -19.91
CA SER A 250 17.39 -5.91 -20.96
C SER A 250 16.90 -4.46 -20.95
N SER A 251 15.72 -4.20 -20.40
CA SER A 251 15.20 -2.87 -20.20
C SER A 251 16.07 -1.99 -19.29
N LEU A 252 16.94 -2.58 -18.44
CA LEU A 252 17.86 -1.87 -17.55
C LEU A 252 19.24 -1.58 -18.18
N GLU A 253 19.45 -1.92 -19.46
CA GLU A 253 20.68 -1.57 -20.19
C GLU A 253 20.94 -0.06 -20.15
N GLY A 254 22.18 0.34 -19.87
CA GLY A 254 22.59 1.74 -19.70
C GLY A 254 22.43 2.30 -18.28
N HIS A 255 21.92 1.51 -17.33
CA HIS A 255 21.80 1.88 -15.91
C HIS A 255 22.61 0.96 -14.98
N GLU A 256 23.67 0.34 -15.49
CA GLU A 256 24.39 -0.74 -14.83
C GLU A 256 24.95 -0.34 -13.45
N ASP A 257 25.46 0.89 -13.31
CA ASP A 257 25.99 1.38 -12.04
C ASP A 257 24.89 1.56 -10.98
N GLU A 258 23.73 2.08 -11.38
CA GLU A 258 22.58 2.24 -10.49
C GLU A 258 22.03 0.87 -10.09
N VAL A 259 21.91 -0.06 -11.05
CA VAL A 259 21.49 -1.45 -10.80
C VAL A 259 22.47 -2.12 -9.83
N ARG A 260 23.77 -2.04 -10.09
CA ARG A 260 24.83 -2.59 -9.23
C ARG A 260 24.73 -2.04 -7.81
N SER A 261 24.55 -0.73 -7.66
CA SER A 261 24.36 -0.06 -6.37
C SER A 261 23.13 -0.56 -5.61
N LYS A 262 21.99 -0.70 -6.29
CA LYS A 262 20.75 -1.23 -5.68
C LYS A 262 20.86 -2.70 -5.30
N VAL A 263 21.46 -3.52 -6.16
CA VAL A 263 21.74 -4.94 -5.84
C VAL A 263 22.62 -5.02 -4.61
N PHE A 264 23.71 -4.23 -4.56
CA PHE A 264 24.57 -4.17 -3.39
C PHE A 264 23.81 -3.78 -2.13
N ALA A 265 23.00 -2.71 -2.15
CA ALA A 265 22.25 -2.27 -0.99
C ALA A 265 21.32 -3.36 -0.43
N HIS A 266 20.66 -4.11 -1.32
CA HIS A 266 19.81 -5.25 -0.93
C HIS A 266 20.60 -6.43 -0.36
N LEU A 267 21.72 -6.79 -1.00
CA LEU A 267 22.53 -7.94 -0.60
C LEU A 267 23.37 -7.66 0.65
N ALA A 268 23.82 -6.43 0.86
CA ALA A 268 24.61 -6.01 2.02
C ALA A 268 23.85 -6.21 3.34
N GLU A 269 22.53 -6.01 3.33
CA GLU A 269 21.67 -6.33 4.48
C GLU A 269 21.62 -7.84 4.76
N THR A 270 21.90 -8.69 3.78
CA THR A 270 21.91 -10.14 3.96
C THR A 270 23.29 -10.64 4.38
N ASN A 271 24.33 -10.29 3.61
CA ASN A 271 25.72 -10.66 3.84
C ASN A 271 26.65 -9.64 3.17
N LEU A 272 27.16 -8.69 3.96
CA LEU A 272 28.04 -7.62 3.48
C LEU A 272 29.31 -8.17 2.78
N HIS A 273 29.93 -9.21 3.33
CA HIS A 273 31.19 -9.72 2.80
C HIS A 273 31.02 -10.26 1.37
N LEU A 274 29.98 -11.04 1.12
CA LEU A 274 29.67 -11.53 -0.23
C LEU A 274 29.16 -10.42 -1.15
N ALA A 275 28.45 -9.41 -0.62
CA ALA A 275 27.95 -8.32 -1.43
C ALA A 275 29.08 -7.43 -1.99
N LEU A 276 30.19 -7.30 -1.24
CA LEU A 276 31.37 -6.54 -1.67
C LEU A 276 32.07 -7.12 -2.90
N GLU A 277 31.76 -8.37 -3.30
CA GLU A 277 32.21 -8.98 -4.56
C GLU A 277 31.92 -8.06 -5.77
N LEU A 278 30.80 -7.32 -5.74
CA LEU A 278 30.39 -6.38 -6.79
C LEU A 278 31.36 -5.21 -7.02
N TYR A 279 32.28 -4.98 -6.08
CA TYR A 279 33.23 -3.87 -6.08
C TYR A 279 34.67 -4.31 -5.85
N GLU A 280 35.01 -5.59 -6.06
CA GLU A 280 36.36 -6.12 -5.81
C GLU A 280 37.48 -5.40 -6.58
N ASN A 281 37.16 -4.81 -7.74
CA ASN A 281 38.11 -4.11 -8.60
C ASN A 281 38.02 -2.58 -8.51
N ASP A 282 37.15 -2.05 -7.66
CA ASP A 282 36.91 -0.62 -7.53
C ASP A 282 37.86 0.00 -6.49
N SER A 283 37.99 1.32 -6.52
CA SER A 283 38.81 2.04 -5.52
C SER A 283 38.18 1.96 -4.13
N LEU A 284 38.98 2.06 -3.06
CA LEU A 284 38.45 2.08 -1.69
C LEU A 284 37.47 3.23 -1.47
N GLU A 285 37.70 4.39 -2.08
CA GLU A 285 36.80 5.55 -2.04
C GLU A 285 35.43 5.19 -2.64
N THR A 286 35.43 4.58 -3.82
CA THR A 286 34.19 4.09 -4.47
C THR A 286 33.47 3.06 -3.62
N VAL A 287 34.20 2.10 -3.04
CA VAL A 287 33.63 1.06 -2.17
C VAL A 287 32.97 1.69 -0.94
N ASP A 288 33.63 2.67 -0.31
CA ASP A 288 33.12 3.36 0.86
C ASP A 288 31.88 4.22 0.54
N ASP A 289 31.87 4.91 -0.60
CA ASP A 289 30.70 5.65 -1.09
C ASP A 289 29.49 4.72 -1.27
N GLN A 290 29.70 3.51 -1.82
CA GLN A 290 28.62 2.54 -2.01
C GLN A 290 28.12 1.96 -0.69
N LYS A 291 29.00 1.71 0.29
CA LYS A 291 28.59 1.33 1.65
C LYS A 291 27.74 2.41 2.30
N LEU A 292 28.14 3.68 2.21
CA LEU A 292 27.40 4.81 2.76
C LEU A 292 26.05 4.97 2.06
N ARG A 293 26.01 4.83 0.73
CA ARG A 293 24.76 4.84 -0.04
C ARG A 293 23.83 3.71 0.39
N ALA A 294 24.33 2.48 0.51
CA ALA A 294 23.56 1.35 1.03
C ALA A 294 23.06 1.59 2.46
N ALA A 295 23.88 2.18 3.33
CA ALA A 295 23.50 2.52 4.69
C ALA A 295 22.37 3.56 4.75
N ARG A 296 22.35 4.53 3.83
CA ARG A 296 21.26 5.51 3.69
C ARG A 296 19.97 4.85 3.18
N GLU A 297 20.09 4.04 2.13
CA GLU A 297 18.95 3.57 1.35
C GLU A 297 18.34 2.24 1.83
N ALA A 298 19.08 1.41 2.57
CA ALA A 298 18.64 0.11 3.11
C ALA A 298 18.61 0.11 4.65
N PHE A 299 18.36 -1.03 5.32
CA PHE A 299 18.37 -1.15 6.79
C PHE A 299 17.30 -0.30 7.53
N HIS A 300 16.07 -0.23 7.01
CA HIS A 300 14.99 0.59 7.60
C HIS A 300 14.21 -0.07 8.76
N GLY A 301 14.57 -1.29 9.19
CA GLY A 301 13.83 -1.86 10.32
C GLY A 301 14.15 -3.26 10.83
N VAL A 302 15.21 -3.96 10.41
CA VAL A 302 15.35 -5.39 10.78
C VAL A 302 16.70 -5.80 11.36
N ASN A 303 17.76 -4.99 11.33
CA ASN A 303 19.01 -5.41 11.98
C ASN A 303 19.97 -4.25 12.31
N PRO A 304 19.88 -3.65 13.52
CA PRO A 304 20.79 -2.59 13.94
C PRO A 304 22.26 -3.05 13.98
N GLU A 305 22.53 -4.33 14.26
CA GLU A 305 23.88 -4.88 14.26
C GLU A 305 24.49 -4.92 12.86
N LYS A 306 23.73 -5.29 11.83
CA LYS A 306 24.23 -5.29 10.44
C LYS A 306 24.43 -3.87 9.92
N PHE A 307 23.56 -2.94 10.29
CA PHE A 307 23.78 -1.52 9.99
C PHE A 307 25.10 -1.04 10.62
N LEU A 308 25.31 -1.34 11.91
CA LEU A 308 26.55 -1.00 12.60
C LEU A 308 27.77 -1.66 11.94
N GLN A 309 27.69 -2.94 11.58
CA GLN A 309 28.75 -3.67 10.87
C GLN A 309 29.10 -2.98 9.55
N LEU A 310 28.10 -2.54 8.78
CA LEU A 310 28.31 -1.79 7.55
C LEU A 310 29.03 -0.47 7.82
N MET A 311 28.54 0.31 8.79
CA MET A 311 29.14 1.61 9.13
C MET A 311 30.57 1.47 9.68
N GLN A 312 30.86 0.43 10.47
CA GLN A 312 32.22 0.12 10.95
C GLN A 312 33.18 -0.29 9.81
N SER A 313 32.65 -0.76 8.69
CA SER A 313 33.47 -1.15 7.53
C SER A 313 33.85 0.01 6.60
N VAL A 314 33.27 1.20 6.80
CA VAL A 314 33.63 2.44 6.08
C VAL A 314 34.94 2.99 6.65
N GLY A 315 35.83 3.49 5.79
CA GLY A 315 37.07 4.13 6.20
C GLY A 315 36.85 5.26 7.22
N PRO A 316 37.71 5.38 8.24
CA PRO A 316 37.53 6.38 9.29
C PRO A 316 37.66 7.80 8.74
N GLY A 317 36.85 8.72 9.27
CA GLY A 317 36.93 10.14 8.93
C GLY A 317 36.18 10.55 7.66
N ASN A 318 35.34 9.67 7.10
CA ASN A 318 34.44 10.06 6.03
C ASN A 318 33.31 10.95 6.60
N GLU A 319 33.26 12.21 6.14
CA GLU A 319 32.34 13.23 6.65
C GLU A 319 30.86 12.88 6.42
N GLU A 320 30.54 12.07 5.40
CA GLU A 320 29.16 11.66 5.12
C GLU A 320 28.59 10.68 6.15
N MET A 321 29.43 10.03 6.95
CA MET A 321 28.97 9.07 7.95
C MET A 321 27.99 9.68 8.94
N LEU A 322 28.22 10.93 9.34
CA LEU A 322 27.34 11.64 10.25
C LEU A 322 25.96 11.87 9.61
N GLU A 323 25.92 12.24 8.33
CA GLU A 323 24.66 12.43 7.59
C GLU A 323 23.87 11.13 7.46
N VAL A 324 24.54 9.98 7.26
CA VAL A 324 23.88 8.67 7.30
C VAL A 324 23.27 8.41 8.68
N TRP A 325 24.03 8.67 9.75
CA TRP A 325 23.55 8.52 11.12
C TRP A 325 22.38 9.44 11.44
N LYS A 326 22.37 10.68 10.94
CA LYS A 326 21.24 11.62 11.09
C LYS A 326 19.96 11.07 10.48
N GLY A 327 20.02 10.64 9.21
CA GLY A 327 18.85 10.07 8.53
C GLY A 327 18.29 8.82 9.24
N LYS A 328 19.17 7.97 9.80
CA LYS A 328 18.74 6.82 10.61
C LYS A 328 18.20 7.20 11.98
N THR A 329 18.80 8.22 12.60
CA THR A 329 18.41 8.67 13.92
C THR A 329 17.04 9.33 13.92
N GLU A 330 16.72 10.14 12.91
CA GLU A 330 15.41 10.76 12.78
C GLU A 330 14.28 9.73 12.82
N SER A 331 14.35 8.73 11.92
CA SER A 331 13.34 7.67 11.83
C SER A 331 13.31 6.76 13.06
N ASN A 332 14.45 6.43 13.66
CA ASN A 332 14.51 5.57 14.84
C ASN A 332 14.07 6.27 16.13
N LEU A 333 14.33 7.58 16.29
CA LEU A 333 13.82 8.35 17.42
C LEU A 333 12.30 8.42 17.39
N GLU A 334 11.71 8.68 16.22
CA GLU A 334 10.25 8.68 16.05
C GLU A 334 9.63 7.33 16.35
N ARG A 335 10.28 6.24 15.94
CA ARG A 335 9.72 4.89 16.07
C ARG A 335 9.96 4.25 17.44
N TYR A 336 11.11 4.45 18.04
CA TYR A 336 11.58 3.71 19.22
C TYR A 336 11.92 4.59 20.43
N GLY A 337 12.06 5.91 20.25
CA GLY A 337 12.33 6.86 21.34
C GLY A 337 13.51 6.44 22.23
N GLU A 338 13.24 6.27 23.54
CA GLU A 338 14.23 5.90 24.55
C GLU A 338 14.94 4.57 24.29
N ASP A 339 14.25 3.59 23.68
CA ASP A 339 14.84 2.27 23.41
C ASP A 339 16.00 2.38 22.41
N TYR A 340 15.88 3.28 21.42
CA TYR A 340 16.97 3.57 20.49
C TYR A 340 18.18 4.16 21.21
N LEU A 341 17.98 5.12 22.11
CA LEU A 341 19.07 5.70 22.89
C LEU A 341 19.70 4.69 23.86
N SER A 342 18.90 3.79 24.45
CA SER A 342 19.39 2.67 25.25
C SER A 342 20.34 1.76 24.46
N TRP A 343 19.95 1.41 23.23
CA TRP A 343 20.80 0.65 22.33
C TRP A 343 22.10 1.41 22.01
N LEU A 344 22.03 2.70 21.65
CA LEU A 344 23.23 3.52 21.39
C LEU A 344 24.19 3.59 22.59
N ARG A 345 23.65 3.68 23.81
CA ARG A 345 24.44 3.65 25.05
C ARG A 345 25.18 2.33 25.24
N SER A 346 24.57 1.22 24.83
CA SER A 346 25.15 -0.11 24.92
C SER A 346 26.26 -0.39 23.91
N LEU A 347 26.41 0.46 22.89
CA LEU A 347 27.47 0.31 21.89
C LEU A 347 28.87 0.45 22.52
N PRO A 348 29.89 -0.24 21.97
CA PRO A 348 31.29 -0.06 22.35
C PRO A 348 31.74 1.39 22.21
N GLU A 349 32.75 1.82 22.98
CA GLU A 349 33.34 3.17 22.95
C GLU A 349 34.20 3.41 21.69
N GLU A 350 33.58 3.28 20.52
CA GLU A 350 34.17 3.41 19.20
C GLU A 350 33.60 4.63 18.46
N PRO A 351 34.26 5.11 17.39
CA PRO A 351 33.81 6.28 16.62
C PRO A 351 32.32 6.26 16.24
N GLN A 352 31.77 5.08 15.92
CA GLN A 352 30.36 4.94 15.53
C GLN A 352 29.38 5.32 16.63
N LYS A 353 29.68 4.95 17.89
CA LYS A 353 28.83 5.34 19.04
C LYS A 353 28.73 6.84 19.13
N TRP A 354 29.86 7.52 18.99
CA TRP A 354 29.93 8.97 19.13
C TRP A 354 29.23 9.69 17.97
N LEU A 355 29.40 9.21 16.74
CA LEU A 355 28.66 9.73 15.58
C LEU A 355 27.14 9.54 15.74
N ALA A 356 26.71 8.39 16.24
CA ALA A 356 25.29 8.12 16.47
C ALA A 356 24.69 9.02 17.56
N LEU A 357 25.42 9.24 18.66
CA LEU A 357 25.00 10.17 19.72
C LEU A 357 25.01 11.63 19.23
N GLU A 358 25.97 12.03 18.42
CA GLU A 358 26.01 13.35 17.78
C GLU A 358 24.79 13.56 16.86
N ALA A 359 24.42 12.54 16.08
CA ALA A 359 23.20 12.56 15.28
C ALA A 359 21.93 12.70 16.15
N VAL A 360 21.87 12.09 17.34
CA VAL A 360 20.76 12.30 18.30
C VAL A 360 20.71 13.76 18.76
N VAL A 361 21.86 14.35 19.08
CA VAL A 361 21.93 15.75 19.50
C VAL A 361 21.44 16.69 18.39
N GLU A 362 21.76 16.44 17.13
CA GLU A 362 21.31 17.29 16.03
C GLU A 362 19.82 17.08 15.67
N MET A 363 19.35 15.83 15.59
CA MET A 363 17.98 15.53 15.14
C MET A 363 16.93 15.61 16.25
N GLY A 364 17.34 15.49 17.51
CA GLY A 364 16.42 15.38 18.66
C GLY A 364 16.04 16.71 19.32
N GLN A 365 16.71 17.82 19.01
CA GLN A 365 16.62 19.08 19.78
C GLN A 365 15.20 19.61 19.98
N GLU A 366 14.37 19.56 18.94
CA GLU A 366 13.03 20.13 18.99
C GLU A 366 11.99 19.16 19.59
N ARG A 367 12.17 17.85 19.39
CA ARG A 367 11.14 16.83 19.69
C ARG A 367 11.45 15.99 20.93
N TYR A 368 12.73 15.84 21.28
CA TYR A 368 13.21 14.93 22.32
C TYR A 368 14.31 15.56 23.19
N PRO A 369 14.05 16.72 23.84
CA PRO A 369 15.09 17.45 24.58
C PRO A 369 15.74 16.63 25.70
N GLU A 370 14.99 15.78 26.40
CA GLU A 370 15.50 14.92 27.46
C GLU A 370 16.49 13.86 26.93
N LEU A 371 16.23 13.32 25.72
CA LEU A 371 17.13 12.37 25.06
C LEU A 371 18.42 13.03 24.56
N VAL A 372 18.31 14.29 24.12
CA VAL A 372 19.46 15.10 23.71
C VAL A 372 20.37 15.38 24.89
N GLU A 373 19.83 15.75 26.05
CA GLU A 373 20.63 15.99 27.26
C GLU A 373 21.41 14.73 27.67
N ASP A 374 20.77 13.55 27.67
CA ASP A 374 21.46 12.29 27.96
C ASP A 374 22.56 11.99 26.92
N ALA A 375 22.30 12.17 25.63
CA ALA A 375 23.31 12.00 24.58
C ALA A 375 24.51 12.96 24.76
N GLN A 376 24.25 14.23 25.10
CA GLN A 376 25.30 15.22 25.39
C GLN A 376 26.14 14.83 26.60
N LEU A 377 25.52 14.34 27.68
CA LEU A 377 26.24 13.86 28.87
C LEU A 377 27.16 12.68 28.53
N GLN A 378 26.71 11.74 27.69
CA GLN A 378 27.56 10.63 27.23
C GLN A 378 28.77 11.13 26.43
N ILE A 379 28.55 12.08 25.51
CA ILE A 379 29.63 12.68 24.70
C ILE A 379 30.64 13.43 25.58
N GLN A 380 30.19 14.15 26.61
CA GLN A 380 31.07 14.90 27.52
C GLN A 380 31.95 14.00 28.41
N ASN A 381 31.53 12.75 28.64
CA ASN A 381 32.24 11.77 29.46
C ASN A 381 33.16 10.83 28.65
N ARG A 382 33.27 11.04 27.32
CA ARG A 382 34.24 10.39 26.44
C ARG A 382 35.67 10.84 26.75
#